data_AF-A0A6A4ZQZ4-F1
#
_entry.id   AF-A0A6A4ZQZ4-F1
#
_cell.length_a   1.000
_cell.length_b   1.000
_cell.length_c   1.000
_cell.angle_alpha   90.00
_cell.angle_beta   90.00
_cell.angle_gamma   90.00
#
_symmetry.space_group_name_H-M   'P 1'
#
loop_
_entity.id
_entity.type
_entity.pdbx_description
1 polymer ?
#
loop_
_entity_poly.entity_id
_entity_poly.type
_entity_poly.pdbx_seq_one_letter_code
_entity_poly.pdbx_strand_id
1 'polypeptide(L)'
;MIRCVQAFQLHLYKAERSSKFHFMSPVPSPLKKTIFKEMENSAGNLVTTHNGISDVLVDYYSDLFAPPSTRPEDDDLSAFLGPLTKDKQLSDRAKVELASPLRANEFYHAIRKSSSNSAPGPNALPFEVLKL
;
A
#
# COMPACT_ATOMS: atom_id res chain seq x y z
N MET A 1 24.64 41.64 -43.02
CA MET A 1 23.98 40.31 -43.15
C MET A 1 24.74 39.17 -42.44
N ILE A 2 26.09 39.18 -42.37
CA ILE A 2 26.91 38.10 -41.80
C ILE A 2 26.78 37.91 -40.27
N ARG A 3 26.59 39.00 -39.50
CA ARG A 3 26.50 38.94 -38.02
C ARG A 3 25.25 38.23 -37.47
N CYS A 4 24.13 38.27 -38.19
CA CYS A 4 22.88 37.63 -37.76
C CYS A 4 22.94 36.10 -37.85
N VAL A 5 23.66 35.55 -38.83
CA VAL A 5 23.80 34.10 -39.04
C VAL A 5 24.62 33.46 -37.92
N GLN A 6 25.70 34.12 -37.49
CA GLN A 6 26.54 33.66 -36.37
C GLN A 6 25.79 33.69 -35.03
N ALA A 7 25.01 34.74 -34.78
CA ALA A 7 24.18 34.84 -33.58
C ALA A 7 23.11 33.74 -33.54
N PHE A 8 22.48 33.45 -34.68
CA PHE A 8 21.46 32.40 -34.79
C PHE A 8 22.03 31.00 -34.56
N GLN A 9 23.20 30.68 -35.15
CA GLN A 9 23.88 29.40 -34.90
C GLN A 9 24.27 29.22 -33.43
N LEU A 10 24.74 30.28 -32.77
CA LEU A 10 25.06 30.25 -31.34
C LEU A 10 23.81 30.03 -30.48
N HIS A 11 22.67 30.61 -30.86
CA HIS A 11 21.39 30.36 -30.20
C HIS A 11 20.92 28.92 -30.36
N LEU A 12 21.01 28.35 -31.57
CA LEU A 12 20.68 26.95 -31.81
C LEU A 12 21.57 26.00 -31.00
N TYR A 13 22.87 26.25 -30.97
CA TYR A 13 23.81 25.44 -30.18
C TYR A 13 23.54 25.50 -28.67
N LYS A 14 23.22 26.70 -28.15
CA LYS A 14 22.84 26.87 -26.73
C LYS A 14 21.50 26.20 -26.41
N ALA A 15 20.52 26.32 -27.31
CA ALA A 15 19.20 25.70 -27.17
C ALA A 15 19.27 24.16 -27.24
N GLU A 16 20.14 23.62 -28.09
CA GLU A 16 20.37 22.17 -28.17
C GLU A 16 21.06 21.64 -26.91
N ARG A 17 22.00 22.41 -26.33
CA ARG A 17 22.62 22.07 -25.05
C ARG A 17 21.65 22.13 -23.87
N SER A 18 20.78 23.14 -23.80
CA SER A 18 19.77 23.25 -22.73
C SER A 18 18.71 22.16 -22.89
N SER A 19 18.26 21.90 -24.11
CA SER A 19 17.34 20.81 -24.47
C SER A 19 17.91 19.46 -24.02
N LYS A 20 19.14 19.13 -24.42
CA LYS A 20 19.80 17.88 -24.02
C LYS A 20 20.00 17.76 -22.51
N PHE A 21 20.07 18.84 -21.73
CA PHE A 21 20.21 18.72 -20.28
C PHE A 21 18.85 18.51 -19.58
N HIS A 22 17.77 19.10 -20.10
CA HIS A 22 16.44 19.02 -19.52
C HIS A 22 15.59 17.83 -20.01
N PHE A 23 15.96 17.20 -21.13
CA PHE A 23 15.31 15.99 -21.66
C PHE A 23 16.03 14.68 -21.33
N MET A 24 17.15 14.72 -20.61
CA MET A 24 17.77 13.49 -20.11
C MET A 24 16.93 12.94 -18.96
N SER A 25 16.49 11.69 -19.10
CA SER A 25 15.91 10.97 -17.98
C SER A 25 16.92 10.98 -16.82
N PRO A 26 16.51 11.30 -15.58
CA PRO A 26 17.41 11.30 -14.45
C PRO A 26 18.06 9.93 -14.35
N VAL A 27 19.40 9.90 -14.37
CA VAL A 27 20.14 8.65 -14.20
C VAL A 27 19.90 8.22 -12.75
N PRO A 28 19.20 7.11 -12.51
CA PRO A 28 18.96 6.67 -11.14
C PRO A 28 20.32 6.37 -10.51
N SER A 29 20.62 7.06 -9.42
CA SER A 29 21.80 6.72 -8.65
C SER A 29 21.61 5.28 -8.14
N PRO A 30 22.61 4.39 -8.30
CA PRO A 30 22.49 3.04 -7.77
C PRO A 30 22.28 3.14 -6.26
N LEU A 31 21.21 2.52 -5.77
CA LEU A 31 20.90 2.43 -4.35
C LEU A 31 22.10 1.76 -3.66
N LYS A 32 22.91 2.56 -2.96
CA LYS A 32 24.01 2.03 -2.16
C LYS A 32 23.38 1.33 -0.96
N LYS A 33 23.70 0.04 -0.79
CA LYS A 33 23.35 -0.68 0.42
C LYS A 33 24.05 0.00 1.60
N THR A 34 23.31 0.82 2.34
CA THR A 34 23.81 1.42 3.58
C THR A 34 23.78 0.34 4.65
N ILE A 35 24.95 -0.06 5.13
CA ILE A 35 25.07 -1.01 6.23
C ILE A 35 24.84 -0.25 7.53
N PHE A 36 24.03 -0.81 8.43
CA PHE A 36 23.87 -0.31 9.79
C PHE A 36 25.22 -0.38 10.51
N LYS A 37 25.71 0.77 10.99
CA LYS A 37 27.02 0.86 11.67
C LYS A 37 26.90 0.63 13.17
N GLU A 38 25.74 0.96 13.72
CA GLU A 38 25.45 0.88 15.14
C GLU A 38 23.94 0.72 15.34
N MET A 39 23.55 0.02 16.39
CA MET A 39 22.16 -0.20 16.78
C MET A 39 22.06 -0.32 18.30
N GLU A 40 21.06 0.30 18.89
CA GLU A 40 20.81 0.20 20.33
C GLU A 40 20.05 -1.09 20.64
N ASN A 41 20.50 -1.83 21.64
CA ASN A 41 19.81 -3.04 22.09
C ASN A 41 18.71 -2.73 23.12
N SER A 42 17.92 -3.74 23.49
CA SER A 42 16.83 -3.60 24.48
C SER A 42 17.30 -3.17 25.89
N ALA A 43 18.59 -3.31 26.20
CA ALA A 43 19.21 -2.84 27.44
C ALA A 43 19.72 -1.39 27.36
N GLY A 44 19.51 -0.70 26.24
CA GLY A 44 19.97 0.68 26.01
C GLY A 44 21.45 0.81 25.66
N ASN A 45 22.12 -0.29 25.33
CA ASN A 45 23.53 -0.31 24.96
C ASN A 45 23.70 -0.22 23.45
N LEU A 46 24.65 0.61 23.00
CA LEU A 46 24.99 0.75 21.59
C LEU A 46 25.88 -0.39 21.11
N VAL A 47 25.41 -1.13 20.11
CA VAL A 47 26.08 -2.29 19.52
C VAL A 47 26.59 -1.95 18.13
N THR A 48 27.89 -2.11 17.91
CA THR A 48 28.57 -1.77 16.64
C THR A 48 29.09 -3.00 15.88
N THR A 49 29.05 -4.17 16.51
CA THR A 49 29.49 -5.43 15.89
C THR A 49 28.40 -5.99 14.98
N HIS A 50 28.78 -6.55 13.84
CA HIS A 50 27.82 -7.13 12.89
C HIS A 50 26.92 -8.19 13.52
N ASN A 51 27.49 -9.11 14.31
CA ASN A 51 26.71 -10.16 14.98
C ASN A 51 25.77 -9.55 16.01
N GLY A 52 26.22 -8.58 16.79
CA GLY A 52 25.37 -7.95 17.78
C GLY A 52 24.22 -7.13 17.15
N ILE A 53 24.44 -6.49 16.00
CA ILE A 53 23.36 -5.84 15.24
C ILE A 53 22.37 -6.89 14.72
N SER A 54 22.86 -8.04 14.23
CA SER A 54 22.01 -9.14 13.78
C SER A 54 21.16 -9.70 14.92
N ASP A 55 21.75 -9.88 16.10
CA ASP A 55 21.05 -10.41 17.28
C ASP A 55 19.94 -9.44 17.72
N VAL A 56 20.22 -8.13 17.77
CA VAL A 56 19.21 -7.11 18.09
C VAL A 56 18.05 -7.13 17.10
N LEU A 57 18.33 -7.31 15.80
CA LEU A 57 17.29 -7.43 14.78
C LEU A 57 16.46 -8.71 14.94
N VAL A 58 17.12 -9.84 15.22
CA VAL A 58 16.45 -11.12 15.46
C VAL A 58 15.53 -11.01 16.67
N ASP A 59 16.00 -10.43 17.77
CA ASP A 59 15.21 -10.23 18.99
C ASP A 59 14.00 -9.33 18.69
N TYR A 60 14.21 -8.19 18.04
CA TYR A 60 13.13 -7.27 17.69
C TYR A 60 12.03 -7.93 16.85
N TYR A 61 12.40 -8.66 15.80
CA TYR A 61 11.41 -9.31 14.94
C TYR A 61 10.77 -10.52 15.63
N SER A 62 11.52 -11.23 16.48
CA SER A 62 10.98 -12.34 17.26
C SER A 62 9.92 -11.84 18.24
N ASP A 63 10.15 -10.71 18.89
CA ASP A 63 9.18 -10.07 19.79
C ASP A 63 7.97 -9.51 19.03
N LEU A 64 8.19 -8.89 17.87
CA LEU A 64 7.11 -8.32 17.04
C LEU A 64 6.13 -9.39 16.53
N PHE A 65 6.65 -10.56 16.18
CA PHE A 65 5.88 -11.69 15.70
C PHE A 65 5.61 -12.75 16.79
N ALA A 66 5.99 -12.47 18.04
CA ALA A 66 5.67 -13.35 19.15
C ALA A 66 4.15 -13.44 19.29
N PRO A 67 3.61 -14.62 19.65
CA PRO A 67 2.23 -14.72 20.07
C PRO A 67 2.00 -13.70 21.20
N PRO A 68 0.93 -12.89 21.14
CA PRO A 68 0.64 -11.97 22.22
C PRO A 68 0.56 -12.74 23.54
N SER A 69 1.20 -12.22 24.58
CA SER A 69 1.28 -12.86 25.90
C SER A 69 -0.10 -13.17 26.49
N THR A 70 -1.10 -12.37 26.10
CA THR A 70 -2.52 -12.62 26.32
C THR A 70 -3.26 -12.51 25.00
N ARG A 71 -4.00 -13.56 24.63
CA ARG A 71 -5.03 -13.42 23.61
C ARG A 71 -6.03 -12.37 24.12
N PRO A 72 -6.41 -11.35 23.32
CA PRO A 72 -7.48 -10.45 23.73
C PRO A 72 -8.70 -11.30 24.05
N GLU A 73 -9.23 -11.13 25.25
CA GLU A 73 -10.44 -11.82 25.68
C GLU A 73 -11.63 -11.27 24.87
N ASP A 74 -12.71 -12.05 24.72
CA ASP A 74 -13.89 -11.61 23.96
C ASP A 74 -14.45 -10.28 24.53
N ASP A 75 -14.25 -10.05 25.83
CA ASP A 75 -14.61 -8.82 26.52
C ASP A 75 -13.81 -7.60 26.02
N ASP A 76 -12.52 -7.73 25.70
CA ASP A 76 -11.70 -6.65 25.15
C ASP A 76 -12.17 -6.25 23.75
N LEU A 77 -12.52 -7.25 22.93
CA LEU A 77 -13.07 -7.03 21.61
C LEU A 77 -14.42 -6.32 21.70
N SER A 78 -15.27 -6.75 22.64
CA SER A 78 -16.57 -6.11 22.88
C SER A 78 -16.42 -4.68 23.39
N ALA A 79 -15.42 -4.39 24.23
CA ALA A 79 -15.11 -3.06 24.74
C ALA A 79 -14.60 -2.13 23.62
N PHE A 80 -13.78 -2.66 22.71
CA PHE A 80 -13.28 -1.93 21.54
C PHE A 80 -14.38 -1.67 20.50
N LEU A 81 -15.17 -2.69 20.17
CA LEU A 81 -16.23 -2.60 19.15
C LEU A 81 -17.45 -1.85 19.66
N GLY A 82 -17.75 -1.93 20.95
CA GLY A 82 -18.92 -1.31 21.58
C GLY A 82 -19.11 0.14 21.14
N PRO A 83 -18.14 1.04 21.35
CA PRO A 83 -18.20 2.43 20.87
C PRO A 83 -18.46 2.58 19.35
N LEU A 84 -17.92 1.70 18.52
CA LEU A 84 -18.06 1.74 17.05
C LEU A 84 -19.44 1.23 16.58
N THR A 85 -20.06 0.35 17.35
CA THR A 85 -21.33 -0.32 16.98
C THR A 85 -22.54 0.17 17.77
N LYS A 86 -22.35 1.00 18.81
CA LYS A 86 -23.41 1.50 19.72
C LYS A 86 -24.62 2.05 18.97
N ASP A 87 -24.39 2.88 17.96
CA ASP A 87 -25.48 3.54 17.22
C ASP A 87 -25.86 2.80 15.93
N LYS A 88 -25.21 1.65 15.68
CA LYS A 88 -25.31 0.90 14.41
C LYS A 88 -26.01 -0.45 14.58
N GLN A 89 -26.89 -0.54 15.57
CA GLN A 89 -27.73 -1.73 15.71
C GLN A 89 -28.73 -1.80 14.57
N LEU A 90 -28.72 -2.93 13.85
CA LEU A 90 -29.71 -3.21 12.82
C LEU A 90 -31.10 -3.26 13.46
N SER A 91 -32.10 -2.70 12.76
CA SER A 91 -33.50 -2.91 13.14
C SER A 91 -33.85 -4.40 13.11
N ASP A 92 -34.83 -4.85 13.88
CA ASP A 92 -35.21 -6.27 13.91
C ASP A 92 -35.63 -6.79 12.54
N ARG A 93 -36.26 -5.92 11.71
CA ARG A 93 -36.55 -6.22 10.32
C ARG A 93 -35.27 -6.45 9.50
N ALA A 94 -34.28 -5.58 9.64
CA ALA A 94 -33.00 -5.72 8.93
C ALA A 94 -32.21 -6.96 9.38
N LYS A 95 -32.32 -7.35 10.66
CA LYS A 95 -31.74 -8.61 11.16
C LYS A 95 -32.38 -9.83 10.48
N VAL A 96 -33.71 -9.84 10.38
CA VAL A 96 -34.45 -10.93 9.72
C VAL A 96 -34.15 -10.98 8.22
N GLU A 97 -34.06 -9.83 7.57
CA GLU A 97 -33.70 -9.72 6.15
C GLU A 97 -32.27 -10.23 5.90
N LEU A 98 -31.30 -9.85 6.75
CA LEU A 98 -29.93 -10.33 6.67
C LEU A 98 -29.81 -11.84 6.88
N ALA A 99 -30.64 -12.41 7.76
CA ALA A 99 -30.71 -13.85 7.99
C ALA A 99 -31.50 -14.61 6.90
N SER A 100 -32.18 -13.90 6.00
CA SER A 100 -32.99 -14.53 4.96
C SER A 100 -32.11 -15.08 3.83
N PRO A 101 -32.46 -16.23 3.23
CA PRO A 101 -31.73 -16.76 2.08
C PRO A 101 -31.77 -15.80 0.90
N LEU A 102 -30.62 -15.66 0.22
CA LEU A 102 -30.52 -14.86 -1.00
C LEU A 102 -31.44 -15.40 -2.10
N ARG A 103 -32.23 -14.51 -2.68
CA ARG A 103 -33.18 -14.83 -3.74
C ARG A 103 -32.55 -14.63 -5.11
N ALA A 104 -32.96 -15.42 -6.08
CA ALA A 104 -32.44 -15.33 -7.44
C ALA A 104 -32.61 -13.91 -8.05
N ASN A 105 -33.74 -13.24 -7.79
CA ASN A 105 -33.99 -11.87 -8.26
C ASN A 105 -33.00 -10.84 -7.69
N GLU A 106 -32.53 -11.02 -6.45
CA GLU A 106 -31.53 -10.16 -5.82
C GLU A 106 -30.17 -10.32 -6.51
N PHE A 107 -29.78 -11.56 -6.84
CA PHE A 107 -28.59 -11.84 -7.64
C PHE A 107 -28.66 -11.16 -9.02
N TYR A 108 -29.77 -11.36 -9.76
CA TYR A 108 -29.93 -10.74 -11.08
C TYR A 108 -29.88 -9.20 -11.00
N HIS A 109 -30.51 -8.62 -9.98
CA HIS A 109 -30.50 -7.18 -9.77
C HIS A 109 -29.09 -6.67 -9.42
N ALA A 110 -28.32 -7.38 -8.59
CA ALA A 110 -26.95 -7.05 -8.25
C ALA A 110 -26.02 -7.12 -9.48
N ILE A 111 -26.12 -8.19 -10.29
CA ILE A 111 -25.35 -8.36 -11.53
C ILE A 111 -25.67 -7.26 -12.55
N ARG A 112 -26.92 -6.81 -12.64
CA ARG A 112 -27.29 -5.71 -13.54
C ARG A 112 -26.75 -4.34 -13.07
N LYS A 113 -26.53 -4.17 -11.77
CA LYS A 113 -26.04 -2.91 -11.19
C LYS A 113 -24.52 -2.86 -11.03
N SER A 114 -23.83 -3.99 -11.16
CA SER A 114 -22.37 -4.02 -11.07
C SER A 114 -21.73 -3.38 -12.31
N SER A 115 -20.61 -2.69 -12.10
CA SER A 115 -19.90 -1.96 -13.15
C SER A 115 -19.13 -2.92 -14.06
N SER A 116 -19.52 -2.98 -15.34
CA SER A 116 -18.90 -3.83 -16.35
C SER A 116 -17.45 -3.46 -16.70
N ASN A 117 -17.02 -2.24 -16.37
CA ASN A 117 -15.71 -1.70 -16.75
C ASN A 117 -14.67 -1.79 -15.61
N SER A 118 -14.89 -2.68 -14.64
CA SER A 118 -13.99 -2.84 -13.50
C SER A 118 -12.85 -3.80 -13.86
N ALA A 119 -11.64 -3.50 -13.38
CA ALA A 119 -10.52 -4.43 -13.52
C ALA A 119 -10.84 -5.76 -12.80
N PRO A 120 -10.43 -6.92 -13.36
CA PRO A 120 -10.59 -8.21 -12.72
C PRO A 120 -9.98 -8.24 -11.32
N GLY A 121 -10.63 -8.95 -10.39
CA GLY A 121 -10.12 -9.16 -9.04
C GLY A 121 -8.95 -10.16 -8.99
N PRO A 122 -8.51 -10.57 -7.80
CA PRO A 122 -7.40 -11.51 -7.62
C PRO A 122 -7.59 -12.88 -8.29
N ASN A 123 -8.84 -13.25 -8.59
CA ASN A 123 -9.19 -14.47 -9.31
C ASN A 123 -9.05 -14.37 -10.84
N ALA A 124 -8.70 -13.18 -11.36
CA ALA A 124 -8.54 -12.88 -12.79
C ALA A 124 -9.77 -13.18 -13.68
N LEU A 125 -10.95 -13.38 -13.10
CA LEU A 125 -12.17 -13.64 -13.86
C LEU A 125 -12.73 -12.32 -14.44
N PRO A 126 -13.05 -12.26 -15.74
CA PRO A 126 -13.64 -11.08 -16.34
C PRO A 126 -15.12 -10.96 -15.97
N PHE A 127 -15.66 -9.74 -16.08
CA PHE A 127 -17.05 -9.43 -15.71
C PHE A 127 -18.08 -10.27 -16.47
N GLU A 128 -17.75 -10.67 -17.70
CA GLU A 128 -18.60 -11.47 -18.59
C GLU A 128 -19.03 -12.80 -17.97
N VAL A 129 -18.24 -13.36 -17.04
CA VAL A 129 -18.58 -14.60 -16.33
C VAL A 129 -19.82 -14.42 -15.44
N LEU A 130 -20.12 -13.20 -15.02
CA LEU A 130 -21.30 -12.88 -14.20
C LEU A 130 -22.57 -12.70 -15.04
N LYS A 131 -22.47 -12.58 -16.37
CA LYS A 131 -23.63 -12.48 -17.25
C LYS A 131 -24.26 -13.88 -17.37
N LEU A 132 -25.45 -14.03 -16.80
CA LEU A 132 -26.32 -15.22 -16.95
C LEU A 132 -27.04 -15.19 -18.29
#